data_AF-A0A955DKJ7-F1
#
_entry.id   AF-A0A955DKJ7-F1
#
_cell.length_a   1.000
_cell.length_b   1.000
_cell.length_c   1.000
_cell.angle_alpha   90.00
_cell.angle_beta   90.00
_cell.angle_gamma   90.00
#
_symmetry.space_group_name_H-M   'P 1'
#
loop_
_entity.id
_entity.type
_entity.pdbx_description
1 polymer ?
#
loop_
_entity_poly.entity_id
_entity_poly.type
_entity_poly.pdbx_seq_one_letter_code
_entity_poly.pdbx_strand_id
1 'polypeptide(L)'
;SAGAEKWTATGVQGSVIATNAGDLIVWDGSTLYRLDATSGDVIASETLPGVTKVVADGFDDASLYLVMTDGTLAKYTRRAR
;
A
#
# COMPACT_ATOMS: atom_id res chain seq x y z
N SER A 1 -24.68 9.55 12.09
CA SER A 1 -24.51 8.10 12.04
C SER A 1 -23.38 7.73 12.99
N ALA A 2 -23.56 6.72 13.84
CA ALA A 2 -22.45 6.19 14.62
C ALA A 2 -21.60 5.32 13.68
N GLY A 3 -20.29 5.56 13.63
CA GLY A 3 -19.38 4.67 12.91
C GLY A 3 -19.35 3.31 13.60
N ALA A 4 -19.31 2.24 12.80
CA ALA A 4 -19.09 0.88 13.28
C ALA A 4 -17.90 0.29 12.52
N GLU A 5 -17.02 -0.41 13.24
CA GLU A 5 -15.93 -1.17 12.64
C GLU A 5 -16.51 -2.26 11.73
N LYS A 6 -16.01 -2.36 10.49
CA LYS A 6 -16.43 -3.39 9.53
C LYS A 6 -15.52 -4.62 9.57
N TRP A 7 -14.22 -4.41 9.67
CA TRP A 7 -13.18 -5.44 9.68
C TRP A 7 -11.87 -4.89 10.23
N THR A 8 -10.95 -5.79 10.58
CA THR A 8 -9.55 -5.48 10.92
C THR A 8 -8.60 -6.41 10.18
N ALA A 9 -7.51 -5.87 9.65
CA ALA A 9 -6.49 -6.66 8.94
C ALA A 9 -5.38 -7.09 9.93
N THR A 10 -5.57 -8.24 10.58
CA THR A 10 -4.61 -8.74 11.57
C THR A 10 -3.26 -9.03 10.93
N GLY A 11 -2.18 -8.50 11.52
CA GLY A 11 -0.81 -8.68 11.03
C GLY A 11 -0.38 -7.69 9.94
N VAL A 12 -1.26 -6.77 9.53
CA VAL A 12 -0.92 -5.61 8.70
C VAL A 12 -0.72 -4.40 9.61
N GLN A 13 0.37 -3.67 9.40
CA GLN A 13 0.68 -2.42 10.09
C GLN A 13 0.81 -1.29 9.06
N GLY A 14 0.96 -0.06 9.55
CA GLY A 14 1.24 1.09 8.70
C GLY A 14 0.03 1.95 8.37
N SER A 15 0.06 2.56 7.20
CA SER A 15 -0.97 3.51 6.75
C SER A 15 -1.46 3.18 5.34
N VAL A 16 -2.76 3.34 5.11
CA VAL A 16 -3.33 3.33 3.76
C VAL A 16 -2.81 4.57 3.04
N ILE A 17 -2.11 4.36 1.93
CA ILE A 17 -1.49 5.45 1.14
C ILE A 17 -2.20 5.71 -0.19
N ALA A 18 -2.95 4.73 -0.70
CA ALA A 18 -3.72 4.83 -1.94
C ALA A 18 -4.73 3.67 -2.03
N THR A 19 -5.59 3.73 -3.03
CA THR A 19 -6.35 2.61 -3.58
C THR A 19 -5.84 2.28 -4.99
N ASN A 20 -5.98 1.03 -5.40
CA ASN A 20 -5.67 0.59 -6.76
C ASN A 20 -6.63 -0.52 -7.19
N ALA A 21 -7.41 -0.27 -8.22
CA ALA A 21 -8.45 -1.14 -8.73
C ALA A 21 -9.45 -1.59 -7.63
N GLY A 22 -9.79 -0.68 -6.72
CA GLY A 22 -10.70 -0.95 -5.60
C GLY A 22 -10.06 -1.56 -4.35
N ASP A 23 -8.78 -1.94 -4.41
CA ASP A 23 -8.05 -2.50 -3.27
C ASP A 23 -7.26 -1.43 -2.52
N LEU A 24 -7.06 -1.63 -1.22
CA LEU A 24 -6.28 -0.72 -0.39
C LEU A 24 -4.79 -1.01 -0.54
N ILE A 25 -3.98 0.04 -0.69
CA ILE A 25 -2.53 -0.03 -0.65
C ILE A 25 -2.05 0.49 0.69
N VAL A 26 -1.33 -0.36 1.44
CA VAL A 26 -0.80 -0.03 2.77
C VAL A 26 0.71 -0.11 2.76
N TRP A 27 1.37 0.87 3.39
CA TRP A 27 2.81 0.88 3.60
C TRP A 27 3.14 0.95 5.09
N ASP A 28 3.97 0.03 5.57
CA ASP A 28 4.39 -0.05 6.98
C ASP A 28 5.81 0.47 7.25
N GLY A 29 6.52 0.94 6.22
CA GLY A 29 7.93 1.34 6.30
C GLY A 29 8.90 0.31 5.73
N SER A 30 8.46 -0.92 5.44
CA SER A 30 9.27 -2.01 4.88
C SER A 30 8.52 -2.86 3.85
N THR A 31 7.23 -3.09 4.06
CA THR A 31 6.35 -3.94 3.26
C THR A 31 5.20 -3.13 2.68
N LEU A 32 4.99 -3.31 1.37
CA LEU A 32 3.82 -2.81 0.66
C LEU A 32 2.77 -3.92 0.63
N TYR A 33 1.59 -3.65 1.18
CA TYR A 33 0.47 -4.57 1.17
C TYR A 33 -0.62 -4.08 0.21
N ARG A 34 -1.29 -5.03 -0.42
CA ARG A 34 -2.55 -4.84 -1.14
C ARG A 34 -3.63 -5.63 -0.41
N LEU A 35 -4.65 -4.95 0.07
CA LEU A 35 -5.75 -5.54 0.83
C LEU A 35 -7.05 -5.41 0.04
N ASP A 36 -7.90 -6.43 0.11
CA ASP A 36 -9.29 -6.30 -0.32
C ASP A 36 -10.00 -5.27 0.57
N ALA A 37 -10.60 -4.24 -0.03
CA ALA A 37 -11.23 -3.16 0.75
C ALA A 37 -12.52 -3.59 1.46
N THR A 38 -13.14 -4.69 1.01
CA THR A 38 -14.42 -5.19 1.54
C THR A 38 -14.21 -6.10 2.74
N SER A 39 -13.23 -7.00 2.69
CA SER A 39 -12.94 -7.97 3.76
C SER A 39 -11.75 -7.60 4.64
N GLY A 40 -10.82 -6.78 4.14
CA GLY A 40 -9.54 -6.51 4.81
C GLY A 40 -8.48 -7.58 4.59
N ASP A 41 -8.75 -8.59 3.76
CA ASP A 41 -7.82 -9.69 3.49
C ASP A 41 -6.61 -9.22 2.68
N VAL A 42 -5.42 -9.74 3.00
CA VAL A 42 -4.20 -9.48 2.24
C VAL A 42 -4.24 -10.26 0.92
N ILE A 43 -4.42 -9.54 -0.19
CA ILE A 43 -4.36 -10.09 -1.55
C ILE A 43 -2.91 -10.32 -1.96
N ALA A 44 -2.02 -9.41 -1.59
CA ALA A 44 -0.59 -9.53 -1.83
C ALA A 44 0.24 -8.68 -0.86
N SER A 45 1.48 -9.08 -0.67
CA SER A 45 2.50 -8.29 0.01
C SER A 45 3.84 -8.40 -0.70
N GLU A 46 4.64 -7.34 -0.60
CA GLU A 46 6.00 -7.30 -1.11
C GLU A 46 6.87 -6.48 -0.15
N THR A 47 7.92 -7.08 0.39
CA THR A 47 8.96 -6.34 1.10
C THR A 47 9.80 -5.57 0.09
N LEU A 48 10.06 -4.29 0.35
CA LEU A 48 10.81 -3.40 -0.53
C LEU A 48 12.12 -2.93 0.15
N PRO A 49 13.20 -3.73 0.10
CA PRO A 49 14.47 -3.36 0.74
C PRO A 49 15.02 -2.06 0.18
N GLY A 50 15.54 -1.21 1.06
CA GLY A 50 16.13 0.07 0.68
C GLY A 50 15.12 1.16 0.32
N VAL A 51 13.81 0.91 0.38
CA VAL A 51 12.79 1.95 0.27
C VAL A 51 12.59 2.62 1.61
N THR A 52 12.71 3.95 1.64
CA THR A 52 12.47 4.78 2.84
C THR A 52 11.07 5.36 2.87
N LYS A 53 10.48 5.60 1.68
CA LYS A 53 9.15 6.20 1.55
C LYS A 53 8.50 5.72 0.26
N VAL A 54 7.19 5.50 0.35
CA VAL A 54 6.31 5.34 -0.81
C VAL A 54 5.45 6.58 -0.91
N VAL A 55 5.40 7.18 -2.10
CA VAL A 55 4.60 8.36 -2.40
C VAL A 55 3.60 7.99 -3.48
N ALA A 56 2.33 8.22 -3.22
CA ALA A 56 1.28 8.13 -4.23
C ALA A 56 1.04 9.53 -4.83
N ASP A 57 0.78 9.61 -6.15
CA ASP A 57 0.41 10.87 -6.82
C ASP A 57 -1.08 11.22 -6.72
N GLY A 58 -1.85 10.36 -6.06
CA GLY A 58 -3.26 10.52 -5.76
C GLY A 58 -3.69 9.50 -4.72
N PHE A 59 -4.98 9.49 -4.37
CA PHE A 59 -5.54 8.42 -3.55
C PHE A 59 -6.12 7.32 -4.42
N ASP A 60 -6.96 7.65 -5.41
CA ASP A 60 -7.64 6.65 -6.23
C ASP A 60 -6.84 6.27 -7.47
N ASP A 61 -6.66 4.97 -7.69
CA ASP A 61 -5.92 4.38 -8.82
C ASP A 61 -4.53 5.02 -9.05
N ALA A 62 -3.87 5.38 -7.95
CA ALA A 62 -2.67 6.19 -7.98
C ALA A 62 -1.45 5.45 -8.56
N SER A 63 -0.56 6.20 -9.21
CA SER A 63 0.79 5.72 -9.42
C SER A 63 1.57 5.81 -8.12
N LEU A 64 2.43 4.83 -7.89
CA LEU A 64 3.30 4.78 -6.72
C LEU A 64 4.74 5.12 -7.13
N TYR A 65 5.43 5.87 -6.29
CA TYR A 65 6.82 6.24 -6.43
C TYR A 65 7.59 5.85 -5.18
N LEU A 66 8.76 5.27 -5.36
CA LEU A 66 9.64 4.81 -4.29
C LEU A 66 10.77 5.81 -4.11
N VAL A 67 11.02 6.19 -2.86
CA VAL A 67 12.20 6.94 -2.45
C VAL A 67 13.17 5.97 -1.79
N MET A 68 14.29 5.72 -2.46
CA MET A 68 15.31 4.80 -1.99
C MET A 68 16.25 5.48 -0.96
N THR A 69 16.94 4.69 -0.15
CA THR A 69 17.92 5.17 0.85
C THR A 69 19.09 5.95 0.24
N ASP A 70 19.43 5.68 -1.02
CA ASP A 70 20.48 6.39 -1.76
C ASP A 70 19.99 7.69 -2.43
N GLY A 71 18.72 8.06 -2.21
CA GLY A 71 18.08 9.22 -2.82
C GLY A 71 17.48 8.96 -4.20
N THR A 72 17.59 7.75 -4.75
CA THR A 72 16.99 7.39 -6.03
C THR A 72 15.45 7.46 -5.94
N LEU A 73 14.83 8.01 -6.97
CA LEU A 73 13.38 7.98 -7.18
C LEU A 73 13.03 7.01 -8.30
N ALA A 74 12.13 6.08 -8.03
CA ALA A 74 11.66 5.11 -9.01
C ALA A 74 10.13 5.09 -9.08
N LYS A 75 9.56 4.94 -10.28
CA LYS A 75 8.13 4.62 -10.42
C LYS A 75 7.94 3.14 -10.14
N TYR A 76 7.05 2.81 -9.20
CA TYR A 76 6.70 1.43 -8.89
C TYR A 76 5.60 0.97 -9.84
N THR A 77 5.90 -0.06 -10.60
CA THR A 77 4.92 -0.81 -11.38
C THR A 77 4.84 -2.21 -10.82
N ARG A 78 3.64 -2.62 -10.43
CA ARG A 78 3.40 -3.99 -10.01
C ARG A 78 3.68 -4.95 -11.17
N ARG A 79 4.35 -6.07 -10.90
CA ARG A 79 4.47 -7.13 -11.91
C ARG A 79 3.07 -7.70 -12.18
N ALA A 80 2.66 -7.73 -13.44
CA ALA A 80 1.50 -8.52 -13.85
C ALA A 80 1.81 -10.00 -13.55
N ARG A 81 0.85 -10.70 -12.93
CA ARG A 81 0.89 -12.17 -12.84
C ARG A 81 0.42 -12.77 -14.15
#